data_AF-A0A965GW19-F1
#
_entry.id   AF-A0A965GW19-F1
#
_cell.length_a   1.000
_cell.length_b   1.000
_cell.length_c   1.000
_cell.angle_alpha   90.00
_cell.angle_beta   90.00
_cell.angle_gamma   90.00
#
_symmetry.space_group_name_H-M   'P 1'
#
loop_
_entity.id
_entity.type
_entity.pdbx_description
1 polymer ?
#
loop_
_entity_poly.entity_id
_entity_poly.type
_entity_poly.pdbx_seq_one_letter_code
_entity_poly.pdbx_strand_id
1 'polypeptide(L)'
;MNQVSFRSIESEALVPAQWKSLADGTLSVFNMALVGLGENYLAAYRFVSGIDLKRRIATCILDKDLNVVPGSAQPFSDHLSFASEDISEQSKDWFADPRLFSLRGDTYMIWNNGHTANEPNQQFLVKVSSETGLPIEPGRELVLRAARRKTEKNWALFEAEGQIWGVYSANPHRILKVDLDSSATEVLCDMDNLTSWKSKYSQIFGALRGGAQPIQVGDRFLNVVHSRYNMPGGVEYVPAVYEFSATYPYAPVSELPHPIDLGFDPHSDPGAHGFPDSRATDLNPTTSWVVYPTGFAVTGDKFVISGGFNDSHCFVATGNLSHLEGGMSPVKATLQPKIKPVGSVEISTIKGFEAQAISPKLPLFWWQAFDHVMSPGIHNGRFQSGNFGDEASEQLVAKLTGAKPRPNLPGERKLLAIGSVLHRANSGDIVWGSGLKSENALDNHP
;
A
#
# COMPACT_ATOMS: atom_id res chain seq x y z
N MET A 1 -10.77 -27.69 -14.75
CA MET A 1 -9.86 -26.73 -14.09
C MET A 1 -10.19 -25.37 -14.68
N ASN A 2 -10.67 -24.44 -13.86
CA ASN A 2 -10.97 -23.07 -14.29
C ASN A 2 -9.63 -22.34 -14.41
N GLN A 3 -9.06 -22.34 -15.61
CA GLN A 3 -7.74 -21.76 -15.85
C GLN A 3 -7.86 -20.23 -15.94
N VAL A 4 -7.06 -19.51 -15.14
CA VAL A 4 -6.86 -18.07 -15.32
C VAL A 4 -6.02 -17.86 -16.57
N SER A 5 -6.42 -16.89 -17.40
CA SER A 5 -5.68 -16.48 -18.59
C SER A 5 -5.03 -15.13 -18.34
N PHE A 6 -3.71 -15.09 -18.47
CA PHE A 6 -2.89 -13.87 -18.40
C PHE A 6 -2.54 -13.38 -19.80
N ARG A 7 -2.49 -12.06 -19.97
CA ARG A 7 -1.97 -11.41 -21.18
C ARG A 7 -1.32 -10.07 -20.84
N SER A 8 -0.09 -9.87 -21.35
CA SER A 8 0.54 -8.53 -21.39
C SER A 8 -0.08 -7.70 -22.51
N ILE A 9 -0.22 -6.39 -22.31
CA ILE A 9 -0.68 -5.46 -23.35
C ILE A 9 0.53 -4.74 -23.93
N GLU A 10 0.65 -4.76 -25.26
CA GLU A 10 1.71 -4.08 -26.00
C GLU A 10 1.69 -2.56 -25.73
N SER A 11 2.82 -2.03 -25.26
CA SER A 11 2.95 -0.61 -24.87
C SER A 11 2.68 0.35 -26.02
N GLU A 12 3.03 -0.03 -27.25
CA GLU A 12 2.84 0.78 -28.47
C GLU A 12 1.36 1.03 -28.76
N ALA A 13 0.49 0.06 -28.47
CA ALA A 13 -0.95 0.20 -28.65
C ALA A 13 -1.56 1.21 -27.65
N LEU A 14 -0.86 1.47 -26.54
CA LEU A 14 -1.28 2.35 -25.46
C LEU A 14 -0.75 3.79 -25.61
N VAL A 15 -0.04 4.13 -26.70
CA VAL A 15 0.51 5.48 -26.90
C VAL A 15 -0.55 6.40 -27.52
N PRO A 16 -0.98 7.48 -26.84
CA PRO A 16 -1.83 8.50 -27.46
C PRO A 16 -1.14 9.12 -28.68
N ALA A 17 -1.92 9.45 -29.71
CA ALA A 17 -1.37 9.99 -30.96
C ALA A 17 -0.51 11.25 -30.74
N GLN A 18 -0.91 12.08 -29.77
CA GLN A 18 -0.27 13.32 -29.34
C GLN A 18 1.09 13.09 -28.66
N TRP A 19 1.32 11.89 -28.11
CA TRP A 19 2.54 11.53 -27.39
C TRP A 19 3.45 10.59 -28.19
N LYS A 20 3.18 10.37 -29.49
CA LYS A 20 4.02 9.51 -30.34
C LYS A 20 5.49 9.91 -30.33
N SER A 21 5.78 11.21 -30.37
CA SER A 21 7.17 11.71 -30.28
C SER A 21 7.84 11.45 -28.93
N LEU A 22 7.07 11.13 -27.89
CA LEU A 22 7.58 10.74 -26.58
C LEU A 22 7.83 9.23 -26.46
N ALA A 23 7.39 8.43 -27.43
CA ALA A 23 7.57 6.98 -27.43
C ALA A 23 8.85 6.53 -28.15
N ASP A 24 9.64 7.46 -28.72
CA ASP A 24 10.86 7.14 -29.46
C ASP A 24 11.99 6.69 -28.51
N GLY A 25 12.08 5.37 -28.28
CA GLY A 25 13.25 4.71 -27.72
C GLY A 25 13.00 3.96 -26.42
N THR A 26 12.40 4.60 -25.40
CA THR A 26 12.18 4.02 -24.07
C THR A 26 10.84 4.48 -23.49
N LEU A 27 9.91 3.55 -23.32
CA LEU A 27 8.57 3.78 -22.82
C LEU A 27 8.16 2.76 -21.74
N SER A 28 7.75 3.22 -20.57
CA SER A 28 7.05 2.41 -19.57
C SER A 28 5.57 2.75 -19.55
N VAL A 29 4.73 1.74 -19.76
CA VAL A 29 3.27 1.84 -19.61
C VAL A 29 2.79 0.78 -18.64
N PHE A 30 2.27 1.18 -17.49
CA PHE A 30 1.97 0.25 -16.39
C PHE A 30 0.85 0.75 -15.46
N ASN A 31 0.50 -0.07 -14.47
CA ASN A 31 -0.54 0.21 -13.46
C ASN A 31 -1.90 0.52 -14.09
N MET A 32 -2.30 -0.28 -15.09
CA MET A 32 -3.58 -0.13 -15.78
C MET A 32 -4.76 -0.42 -14.85
N ALA A 33 -5.53 0.60 -14.52
CA ALA A 33 -6.87 0.45 -13.97
C ALA A 33 -7.90 0.26 -15.09
N LEU A 34 -9.04 -0.34 -14.75
CA LEU A 34 -10.17 -0.48 -15.66
C LEU A 34 -11.50 -0.38 -14.94
N VAL A 35 -12.55 -0.06 -15.70
CA VAL A 35 -13.95 -0.13 -15.30
C VAL A 35 -14.78 -0.63 -16.50
N GLY A 36 -15.81 -1.44 -16.24
CA GLY A 36 -16.69 -1.94 -17.29
C GLY A 36 -17.66 -0.89 -17.82
N LEU A 37 -17.85 -0.86 -19.14
CA LEU A 37 -18.75 0.02 -19.90
C LEU A 37 -19.68 -0.81 -20.80
N GLY A 38 -20.49 -1.67 -20.19
CA GLY A 38 -21.29 -2.66 -20.92
C GLY A 38 -20.41 -3.79 -21.45
N GLU A 39 -20.28 -3.92 -22.77
CA GLU A 39 -19.41 -4.95 -23.39
C GLU A 39 -17.94 -4.54 -23.48
N ASN A 40 -17.63 -3.25 -23.33
CA ASN A 40 -16.28 -2.71 -23.41
C ASN A 40 -15.76 -2.31 -22.03
N TYR A 41 -14.51 -1.85 -21.96
CA TYR A 41 -13.91 -1.31 -20.76
C TYR A 41 -13.26 0.04 -21.04
N LEU A 42 -13.35 0.97 -20.09
CA LEU A 42 -12.45 2.11 -20.04
C LEU A 42 -11.23 1.71 -19.22
N ALA A 43 -10.04 1.96 -19.76
CA ALA A 43 -8.78 1.75 -19.07
C ALA A 43 -8.04 3.07 -18.84
N ALA A 44 -7.28 3.15 -17.76
CA ALA A 44 -6.40 4.27 -17.44
C ALA A 44 -5.07 3.72 -16.92
N TYR A 45 -3.95 4.27 -17.38
CA TYR A 45 -2.64 3.72 -17.08
C TYR A 45 -1.59 4.81 -16.98
N ARG A 46 -0.51 4.49 -16.29
CA ARG A 46 0.64 5.38 -16.14
C ARG A 46 1.52 5.28 -17.38
N PHE A 47 1.92 6.44 -17.89
CA PHE A 47 2.81 6.60 -19.03
C PHE A 47 4.07 7.34 -18.58
N VAL A 48 5.24 6.74 -18.81
CA VAL A 48 6.54 7.35 -18.52
C VAL A 48 7.43 7.20 -19.75
N SER A 49 7.75 8.33 -20.37
CA SER A 49 8.71 8.38 -21.48
C SER A 49 10.12 8.52 -20.91
N GLY A 50 11.10 7.80 -21.47
CA GLY A 50 12.49 8.04 -21.13
C GLY A 50 13.11 9.28 -21.79
N ILE A 51 12.38 9.99 -22.65
CA ILE A 51 12.81 11.28 -23.19
C ILE A 51 12.78 12.37 -22.12
N ASP A 52 11.71 12.42 -21.31
CA ASP A 52 11.52 13.48 -20.32
C ASP A 52 11.28 12.97 -18.89
N LEU A 53 11.13 11.66 -18.70
CA LEU A 53 10.88 10.99 -17.43
C LEU A 53 9.65 11.52 -16.65
N LYS A 54 8.78 12.29 -17.32
CA LYS A 54 7.54 12.79 -16.73
C LYS A 54 6.54 11.66 -16.62
N ARG A 55 5.82 11.65 -15.51
CA ARG A 55 4.81 10.64 -15.18
C ARG A 55 3.44 11.18 -15.51
N ARG A 56 2.80 10.59 -16.50
CA ARG A 56 1.49 11.00 -17.02
C ARG A 56 0.48 9.88 -16.86
N ILE A 57 -0.80 10.21 -17.00
CA ILE A 57 -1.88 9.25 -17.17
C ILE A 57 -2.44 9.39 -18.57
N ALA A 58 -2.62 8.25 -19.24
CA ALA A 58 -3.40 8.13 -20.47
C ALA A 58 -4.60 7.21 -20.22
N THR A 59 -5.59 7.31 -21.09
CA THR A 59 -6.78 6.46 -21.10
C THR A 59 -6.97 5.81 -22.45
N CYS A 60 -7.64 4.67 -22.52
CA CYS A 60 -8.06 4.05 -23.77
C CYS A 60 -9.33 3.21 -23.57
N ILE A 61 -9.95 2.80 -24.67
CA ILE A 61 -11.05 1.83 -24.64
C ILE A 61 -10.48 0.44 -24.96
N LEU A 62 -10.85 -0.54 -24.15
CA LEU A 62 -10.65 -1.96 -24.46
C LEU A 62 -11.97 -2.55 -24.97
N ASP A 63 -11.90 -3.35 -26.03
CA ASP A 63 -13.05 -4.10 -26.50
C ASP A 63 -13.42 -5.26 -25.54
N LYS A 64 -14.48 -6.00 -25.85
CA LYS A 64 -14.93 -7.17 -25.09
C LYS A 64 -13.90 -8.29 -24.96
N ASP A 65 -12.93 -8.33 -25.88
CA ASP A 65 -11.83 -9.28 -25.93
C ASP A 65 -10.56 -8.67 -25.30
N LEU A 66 -10.72 -7.55 -24.57
CA LEU A 66 -9.71 -6.78 -23.85
C LEU A 66 -8.59 -6.23 -24.74
N ASN A 67 -8.81 -6.12 -26.06
CA ASN A 67 -7.85 -5.51 -26.98
C ASN A 67 -8.02 -4.00 -26.97
N VAL A 68 -6.93 -3.26 -27.12
CA VAL A 68 -7.00 -1.80 -27.26
C VAL A 68 -7.72 -1.44 -28.56
N VAL A 69 -8.79 -0.67 -28.47
CA VAL A 69 -9.51 -0.16 -29.64
C VAL A 69 -8.60 0.85 -30.36
N PRO A 70 -8.25 0.64 -31.65
CA PRO A 70 -7.33 1.51 -32.36
C PRO A 70 -7.78 2.98 -32.35
N GLY A 71 -6.86 3.89 -32.01
CA GLY A 71 -7.12 5.33 -31.95
C GLY A 71 -7.89 5.80 -30.71
N SER A 72 -8.24 4.90 -29.79
CA SER A 72 -8.94 5.26 -28.54
C SER A 72 -8.03 5.85 -27.46
N ALA A 73 -6.70 5.68 -27.57
CA ALA A 73 -5.75 6.19 -26.58
C ALA A 73 -5.75 7.73 -26.53
N GLN A 74 -6.02 8.30 -25.35
CA GLN A 74 -6.12 9.74 -25.10
C GLN A 74 -5.10 10.22 -24.04
N PRO A 75 -4.54 11.44 -24.21
CA PRO A 75 -3.54 12.00 -23.29
C PRO A 75 -4.21 12.66 -22.06
N PHE A 76 -4.84 11.87 -21.18
CA PHE A 76 -5.65 12.37 -20.06
C PHE A 76 -5.00 13.52 -19.27
N SER A 77 -3.70 13.41 -18.92
CA SER A 77 -2.98 14.45 -18.17
C SER A 77 -2.95 15.81 -18.86
N ASP A 78 -2.99 15.88 -20.19
CA ASP A 78 -2.95 17.14 -20.96
C ASP A 78 -4.30 17.89 -20.91
N HIS A 79 -5.37 17.19 -20.53
CA HIS A 79 -6.74 17.73 -20.44
C HIS A 79 -7.18 18.03 -19.01
N LEU A 80 -6.34 17.73 -18.02
CA LEU A 80 -6.69 17.88 -16.62
C LEU A 80 -6.59 19.34 -16.18
N SER A 81 -7.64 19.82 -15.53
CA SER A 81 -7.63 21.03 -14.72
C SER A 81 -7.94 20.69 -13.26
N PHE A 82 -7.67 21.60 -12.34
CA PHE A 82 -7.95 21.43 -10.92
C PHE A 82 -9.00 22.44 -10.46
N ALA A 83 -9.86 22.03 -9.53
CA ALA A 83 -10.90 22.88 -8.98
C ALA A 83 -10.34 23.93 -8.00
N SER A 84 -9.25 23.61 -7.29
CA SER A 84 -8.52 24.55 -6.44
C SER A 84 -7.44 25.28 -7.24
N GLU A 85 -7.25 26.57 -6.96
CA GLU A 85 -6.12 27.35 -7.46
C GLU A 85 -4.83 27.09 -6.65
N ASP A 86 -4.97 26.65 -5.39
CA ASP A 86 -3.87 26.34 -4.48
C ASP A 86 -3.44 24.88 -4.64
N ILE A 87 -2.87 24.57 -5.81
CA ILE A 87 -2.36 23.24 -6.17
C ILE A 87 -0.85 23.31 -6.34
N SER A 88 -0.13 22.44 -5.65
CA SER A 88 1.33 22.37 -5.76
C SER A 88 1.80 22.06 -7.18
N GLU A 89 2.99 22.53 -7.55
CA GLU A 89 3.58 22.22 -8.86
C GLU A 89 3.77 20.71 -9.04
N GLN A 90 4.08 19.98 -7.96
CA GLN A 90 4.16 18.53 -7.98
C GLN A 90 2.85 17.88 -8.48
N SER A 91 1.70 18.37 -8.00
CA SER A 91 0.38 17.88 -8.43
C SER A 91 0.07 18.13 -9.90
N LYS A 92 0.73 19.11 -10.53
CA LYS A 92 0.57 19.44 -11.95
C LYS A 92 1.48 18.63 -12.88
N ASP A 93 2.57 18.06 -12.35
CA ASP A 93 3.62 17.43 -13.16
C ASP A 93 3.81 15.92 -12.89
N TRP A 94 3.30 15.39 -11.79
CA TRP A 94 3.48 13.99 -11.40
C TRP A 94 2.13 13.31 -11.25
N PHE A 95 1.78 12.41 -12.18
CA PHE A 95 0.54 11.64 -12.13
C PHE A 95 0.83 10.15 -11.95
N ALA A 96 0.22 9.51 -10.95
CA ALA A 96 0.50 8.12 -10.64
C ALA A 96 -0.74 7.31 -10.21
N ASP A 97 -0.67 6.02 -10.55
CA ASP A 97 -1.55 4.93 -10.10
C ASP A 97 -3.04 5.25 -10.23
N PRO A 98 -3.54 5.49 -11.46
CA PRO A 98 -4.95 5.75 -11.70
C PRO A 98 -5.80 4.58 -11.20
N ARG A 99 -7.04 4.88 -10.79
CA ARG A 99 -8.07 3.93 -10.41
C ARG A 99 -9.40 4.38 -10.98
N LEU A 100 -10.04 3.52 -11.78
CA LEU A 100 -11.32 3.76 -12.40
C LEU A 100 -12.43 3.01 -11.67
N PHE A 101 -13.59 3.64 -11.52
CA PHE A 101 -14.76 3.07 -10.87
C PHE A 101 -16.01 3.86 -11.20
N SER A 102 -17.17 3.27 -10.90
CA SER A 102 -18.46 3.95 -11.01
C SER A 102 -18.99 4.31 -9.62
N LEU A 103 -19.49 5.54 -9.46
CA LEU A 103 -20.30 5.99 -8.32
C LEU A 103 -21.53 6.71 -8.86
N ARG A 104 -22.72 6.42 -8.32
CA ARG A 104 -24.00 7.05 -8.65
C ARG A 104 -24.31 7.03 -10.14
N GLY A 105 -23.86 5.99 -10.84
CA GLY A 105 -24.00 5.82 -12.29
C GLY A 105 -22.98 6.60 -13.14
N ASP A 106 -22.12 7.41 -12.52
CA ASP A 106 -21.07 8.16 -13.18
C ASP A 106 -19.72 7.46 -13.08
N THR A 107 -18.82 7.70 -14.05
CA THR A 107 -17.47 7.15 -14.04
C THR A 107 -16.48 8.15 -13.46
N TYR A 108 -15.68 7.70 -12.51
CA TYR A 108 -14.68 8.51 -11.83
C TYR A 108 -13.28 7.91 -11.94
N MET A 109 -12.27 8.77 -11.85
CA MET A 109 -10.88 8.40 -11.70
C MET A 109 -10.29 8.99 -10.42
N ILE A 110 -9.56 8.17 -9.67
CA ILE A 110 -8.63 8.63 -8.62
C ILE A 110 -7.19 8.45 -9.08
N TRP A 111 -6.33 9.41 -8.76
CA TRP A 111 -4.87 9.27 -8.89
C TRP A 111 -4.15 9.92 -7.71
N ASN A 112 -2.83 9.73 -7.63
CA ASN A 112 -1.97 10.41 -6.67
C ASN A 112 -0.84 11.18 -7.37
N ASN A 113 -0.28 12.19 -6.68
CA ASN A 113 0.79 13.03 -7.21
C ASN A 113 2.23 12.56 -6.86
N GLY A 114 2.40 11.31 -6.38
CA GLY A 114 3.70 10.82 -5.92
C GLY A 114 4.20 11.47 -4.62
N HIS A 115 5.29 10.95 -4.06
CA HIS A 115 5.86 11.48 -2.82
C HIS A 115 7.23 12.11 -3.08
N THR A 116 7.46 13.31 -2.55
CA THR A 116 8.80 13.94 -2.50
C THR A 116 9.29 14.07 -1.06
N ALA A 117 10.59 14.32 -0.87
CA ALA A 117 11.16 14.47 0.48
C ALA A 117 10.45 15.56 1.31
N ASN A 118 9.99 16.62 0.62
CA ASN A 118 9.50 17.86 1.20
C ASN A 118 7.96 17.96 1.24
N GLU A 119 7.24 17.26 0.35
CA GLU A 119 5.79 17.36 0.26
C GLU A 119 5.12 15.99 0.47
N PRO A 120 4.06 15.93 1.32
CA PRO A 120 3.24 14.74 1.40
C PRO A 120 2.51 14.52 0.07
N ASN A 121 2.24 13.26 -0.27
CA ASN A 121 1.47 13.01 -1.49
C ASN A 121 -0.02 13.31 -1.26
N GLN A 122 -0.66 13.81 -2.30
CA GLN A 122 -2.08 14.10 -2.38
C GLN A 122 -2.76 13.09 -3.32
N GLN A 123 -4.07 12.94 -3.16
CA GLN A 123 -4.90 12.16 -4.06
C GLN A 123 -6.02 13.05 -4.58
N PHE A 124 -6.40 12.83 -5.83
CA PHE A 124 -7.42 13.62 -6.50
C PHE A 124 -8.49 12.72 -7.09
N LEU A 125 -9.70 13.25 -7.20
CA LEU A 125 -10.85 12.62 -7.82
C LEU A 125 -11.31 13.49 -9.00
N VAL A 126 -11.66 12.87 -10.12
CA VAL A 126 -12.32 13.57 -11.22
C VAL A 126 -13.36 12.67 -11.89
N LYS A 127 -14.48 13.26 -12.32
CA LYS A 127 -15.42 12.59 -13.22
C LYS A 127 -14.86 12.54 -14.64
N VAL A 128 -14.98 11.39 -15.30
CA VAL A 128 -14.48 11.16 -16.65
C VAL A 128 -15.60 10.74 -17.60
N SER A 129 -15.45 11.11 -18.88
CA SER A 129 -16.33 10.63 -19.95
C SER A 129 -16.11 9.13 -20.14
N SER A 130 -17.20 8.35 -20.13
CA SER A 130 -17.15 6.92 -20.48
C SER A 130 -16.83 6.69 -21.96
N GLU A 131 -17.08 7.67 -22.83
CA GLU A 131 -16.83 7.54 -24.27
C GLU A 131 -15.36 7.80 -24.63
N THR A 132 -14.75 8.81 -24.01
CA THR A 132 -13.40 9.28 -24.38
C THR A 132 -12.35 9.02 -23.31
N GLY A 133 -12.75 8.73 -22.07
CA GLY A 133 -11.83 8.61 -20.94
C GLY A 133 -11.19 9.92 -20.51
N LEU A 134 -11.63 11.07 -21.03
CA LEU A 134 -11.11 12.40 -20.67
C LEU A 134 -11.88 13.00 -19.48
N PRO A 135 -11.24 13.87 -18.68
CA PRO A 135 -11.93 14.56 -17.60
C PRO A 135 -13.03 15.47 -18.16
N ILE A 136 -14.20 15.45 -17.51
CA ILE A 136 -15.35 16.31 -17.89
C ILE A 136 -15.66 17.37 -16.82
N GLU A 137 -14.90 17.37 -15.73
CA GLU A 137 -14.89 18.39 -14.69
C GLU A 137 -13.46 18.58 -14.17
N PRO A 138 -13.17 19.67 -13.44
CA PRO A 138 -11.87 19.83 -12.77
C PRO A 138 -11.67 18.81 -11.65
N GLY A 139 -10.44 18.34 -11.48
CA GLY A 139 -10.05 17.44 -10.39
C GLY A 139 -10.15 18.11 -9.02
N ARG A 140 -10.67 17.36 -8.03
CA ARG A 140 -10.81 17.80 -6.63
C ARG A 140 -9.90 16.97 -5.73
N GLU A 141 -9.26 17.59 -4.74
CA GLU A 141 -8.43 16.86 -3.78
C GLU A 141 -9.30 16.02 -2.83
N LEU A 142 -8.89 14.79 -2.55
CA LEU A 142 -9.41 13.98 -1.46
C LEU A 142 -8.77 14.41 -0.13
N VAL A 143 -9.54 15.09 0.72
CA VAL A 143 -9.06 15.68 1.98
C VAL A 143 -9.55 14.87 3.17
N LEU A 144 -8.63 14.23 3.87
CA LEU A 144 -8.92 13.61 5.17
C LEU A 144 -8.98 14.70 6.25
N ARG A 145 -10.14 14.86 6.90
CA ARG A 145 -10.33 15.78 8.04
C ARG A 145 -9.82 15.18 9.36
N ALA A 146 -8.58 14.72 9.34
CA ALA A 146 -7.86 14.16 10.47
C ALA A 146 -6.34 14.33 10.27
N ALA A 147 -5.54 13.88 11.24
CA ALA A 147 -4.10 13.82 11.06
C ALA A 147 -3.73 12.93 9.87
N ARG A 148 -3.12 13.52 8.84
CA ARG A 148 -2.67 12.82 7.64
C ARG A 148 -1.37 12.08 7.89
N ARG A 149 -1.16 10.99 7.17
CA ARG A 149 0.16 10.37 7.06
C ARG A 149 0.99 11.13 6.04
N LYS A 150 2.33 11.06 6.16
CA LYS A 150 3.25 11.61 5.15
C LYS A 150 3.01 10.99 3.76
N THR A 151 2.56 9.74 3.72
CA THR A 151 2.22 9.04 2.48
C THR A 151 0.84 8.40 2.58
N GLU A 152 -0.10 8.86 1.76
CA GLU A 152 -1.48 8.39 1.62
C GLU A 152 -1.77 8.05 0.17
N LYS A 153 -1.86 6.77 -0.15
CA LYS A 153 -2.15 6.30 -1.50
C LYS A 153 -3.14 5.16 -1.44
N ASN A 154 -3.72 4.85 -2.59
CA ASN A 154 -4.55 3.66 -2.82
C ASN A 154 -5.86 3.67 -2.04
N TRP A 155 -6.50 4.84 -1.91
CA TRP A 155 -7.87 4.88 -1.40
C TRP A 155 -8.81 4.28 -2.44
N ALA A 156 -9.77 3.49 -1.96
CA ALA A 156 -10.73 2.82 -2.82
C ALA A 156 -12.16 3.19 -2.41
N LEU A 157 -12.90 3.85 -3.29
CA LEU A 157 -14.25 4.35 -3.00
C LEU A 157 -15.31 3.33 -3.42
N PHE A 158 -16.43 3.31 -2.70
CA PHE A 158 -17.54 2.42 -2.99
C PHE A 158 -18.86 2.98 -2.50
N GLU A 159 -19.96 2.46 -3.07
CA GLU A 159 -21.31 2.79 -2.66
C GLU A 159 -21.88 1.70 -1.79
N ALA A 160 -22.46 2.08 -0.66
CA ALA A 160 -23.22 1.17 0.19
C ALA A 160 -24.25 1.95 0.99
N GLU A 161 -25.45 1.37 1.12
CA GLU A 161 -26.53 1.93 1.95
C GLU A 161 -26.89 3.38 1.57
N GLY A 162 -26.82 3.71 0.27
CA GLY A 162 -27.12 5.05 -0.26
C GLY A 162 -26.07 6.12 0.05
N GLN A 163 -24.89 5.73 0.54
CA GLN A 163 -23.78 6.62 0.87
C GLN A 163 -22.50 6.22 0.13
N ILE A 164 -21.55 7.15 0.06
CA ILE A 164 -20.21 6.91 -0.48
C ILE A 164 -19.26 6.69 0.70
N TRP A 165 -18.49 5.61 0.60
CA TRP A 165 -17.51 5.19 1.57
C TRP A 165 -16.14 5.05 0.88
N GLY A 166 -15.09 4.96 1.69
CA GLY A 166 -13.74 4.73 1.19
C GLY A 166 -12.94 3.78 2.05
N VAL A 167 -12.24 2.82 1.45
CA VAL A 167 -11.19 2.05 2.12
C VAL A 167 -9.92 2.91 2.15
N TYR A 168 -9.58 3.46 3.30
CA TYR A 168 -8.34 4.22 3.52
C TYR A 168 -7.11 3.31 3.62
N SER A 169 -7.27 2.16 4.29
CA SER A 169 -6.24 1.12 4.36
C SER A 169 -6.87 -0.25 4.49
N ALA A 170 -6.23 -1.26 3.87
CA ALA A 170 -6.73 -2.63 3.89
C ALA A 170 -6.51 -3.29 5.25
N ASN A 171 -5.28 -3.30 5.80
CA ASN A 171 -4.96 -3.89 7.11
C ASN A 171 -4.06 -2.94 7.95
N PRO A 172 -4.53 -2.38 9.09
CA PRO A 172 -5.89 -2.46 9.62
C PRO A 172 -6.92 -1.90 8.63
N HIS A 173 -8.14 -2.45 8.64
CA HIS A 173 -9.22 -2.01 7.77
C HIS A 173 -9.76 -0.68 8.28
N ARG A 174 -9.55 0.39 7.51
CA ARG A 174 -10.02 1.73 7.88
C ARG A 174 -11.00 2.21 6.82
N ILE A 175 -12.20 2.53 7.27
CA ILE A 175 -13.27 3.05 6.43
C ILE A 175 -13.40 4.56 6.64
N LEU A 176 -13.57 5.26 5.52
CA LEU A 176 -13.89 6.66 5.44
C LEU A 176 -15.37 6.81 5.12
N LYS A 177 -16.01 7.79 5.74
CA LYS A 177 -17.22 8.40 5.20
C LYS A 177 -16.79 9.49 4.21
N VAL A 178 -17.37 9.51 3.02
CA VAL A 178 -16.96 10.41 1.94
C VAL A 178 -18.11 11.34 1.58
N ASP A 179 -17.81 12.63 1.59
CA ASP A 179 -18.71 13.69 1.17
C ASP A 179 -18.23 14.25 -0.18
N LEU A 180 -18.97 13.87 -1.22
CA LEU A 180 -18.69 14.24 -2.61
C LEU A 180 -19.34 15.58 -2.98
N ASP A 181 -20.28 16.08 -2.19
CA ASP A 181 -21.26 17.07 -2.65
C ASP A 181 -21.10 18.43 -1.93
N SER A 182 -20.58 18.44 -0.71
CA SER A 182 -20.55 19.67 0.11
C SER A 182 -19.47 20.69 -0.28
N SER A 183 -18.52 20.34 -1.16
CA SER A 183 -17.45 21.23 -1.60
C SER A 183 -17.25 21.18 -3.11
N ALA A 184 -17.10 22.36 -3.71
CA ALA A 184 -16.80 22.52 -5.13
C ALA A 184 -15.32 22.24 -5.47
N THR A 185 -14.43 22.32 -4.49
CA THR A 185 -12.97 22.24 -4.69
C THR A 185 -12.34 20.98 -4.10
N GLU A 186 -13.02 20.35 -3.14
CA GLU A 186 -12.50 19.23 -2.35
C GLU A 186 -13.53 18.11 -2.22
N VAL A 187 -13.04 16.90 -1.94
CA VAL A 187 -13.83 15.75 -1.52
C VAL A 187 -13.48 15.47 -0.07
N LEU A 188 -14.41 15.77 0.84
CA LEU A 188 -14.15 15.70 2.28
C LEU A 188 -14.33 14.27 2.79
N CYS A 189 -13.33 13.78 3.50
CA CYS A 189 -13.31 12.42 4.01
C CYS A 189 -13.12 12.42 5.53
N ASP A 190 -13.94 11.66 6.25
CA ASP A 190 -13.81 11.45 7.69
C ASP A 190 -13.53 9.99 8.00
N MET A 191 -12.63 9.74 8.95
CA MET A 191 -12.41 8.38 9.45
C MET A 191 -13.64 7.92 10.25
N ASP A 192 -14.35 6.90 9.77
CA ASP A 192 -15.57 6.42 10.45
C ASP A 192 -15.31 5.23 11.38
N ASN A 193 -14.76 4.13 10.84
CA ASN A 193 -14.51 2.92 11.62
C ASN A 193 -13.20 2.23 11.27
N LEU A 194 -12.67 1.53 12.28
CA LEU A 194 -11.42 0.80 12.18
C LEU A 194 -11.66 -0.62 12.67
N THR A 195 -11.40 -1.58 11.79
CA THR A 195 -11.50 -3.01 12.09
C THR A 195 -10.15 -3.65 11.89
N SER A 196 -9.70 -4.41 12.87
CA SER A 196 -8.43 -5.15 12.78
C SER A 196 -8.71 -6.64 12.71
N TRP A 197 -7.93 -7.37 11.91
CA TRP A 197 -7.89 -8.83 11.94
C TRP A 197 -6.44 -9.30 11.80
N LYS A 198 -6.18 -10.50 12.31
CA LYS A 198 -4.89 -11.17 12.14
C LYS A 198 -4.86 -11.86 10.79
N SER A 199 -4.40 -11.13 9.77
CA SER A 199 -4.24 -11.68 8.43
C SER A 199 -3.18 -12.80 8.43
N LYS A 200 -3.55 -14.00 7.98
CA LYS A 200 -2.64 -15.11 7.68
C LYS A 200 -1.74 -14.74 6.50
N TYR A 201 -2.32 -14.09 5.49
CA TYR A 201 -1.57 -13.58 4.34
C TYR A 201 -0.43 -12.66 4.79
N SER A 202 -0.74 -11.67 5.64
CA SER A 202 0.23 -10.64 6.04
C SER A 202 1.36 -11.17 6.94
N GLN A 203 1.22 -12.38 7.50
CA GLN A 203 2.29 -13.02 8.27
C GLN A 203 3.44 -13.50 7.39
N ILE A 204 3.19 -13.74 6.10
CA ILE A 204 4.16 -14.29 5.17
C ILE A 204 4.54 -13.23 4.12
N PHE A 205 3.54 -12.59 3.52
CA PHE A 205 3.72 -11.75 2.33
C PHE A 205 3.65 -10.25 2.63
N GLY A 206 3.75 -9.86 3.91
CA GLY A 206 3.68 -8.45 4.33
C GLY A 206 2.27 -7.87 4.29
N ALA A 207 2.13 -6.64 4.82
CA ALA A 207 0.81 -6.04 5.02
C ALA A 207 0.07 -5.78 3.71
N LEU A 208 -1.24 -6.08 3.70
CA LEU A 208 -2.16 -5.74 2.62
C LEU A 208 -2.27 -4.22 2.47
N ARG A 209 -2.20 -3.75 1.22
CA ARG A 209 -2.27 -2.34 0.81
C ARG A 209 -3.19 -2.24 -0.41
N GLY A 210 -4.04 -1.21 -0.46
CA GLY A 210 -5.08 -1.08 -1.48
C GLY A 210 -4.56 -1.31 -2.91
N GLY A 211 -5.43 -1.71 -3.85
CA GLY A 211 -5.07 -1.99 -5.23
C GLY A 211 -6.13 -1.43 -6.15
N ALA A 212 -6.94 -2.32 -6.70
CA ALA A 212 -8.13 -1.99 -7.45
C ALA A 212 -9.28 -1.51 -6.52
N GLN A 213 -10.37 -1.08 -7.16
CA GLN A 213 -11.58 -0.66 -6.48
C GLN A 213 -12.39 -1.89 -6.05
N PRO A 214 -13.03 -1.88 -4.87
CA PRO A 214 -13.81 -3.02 -4.41
C PRO A 214 -15.06 -3.18 -5.28
N ILE A 215 -15.38 -4.42 -5.63
CA ILE A 215 -16.59 -4.76 -6.39
C ILE A 215 -17.54 -5.52 -5.50
N GLN A 216 -18.79 -5.09 -5.45
CA GLN A 216 -19.83 -5.79 -4.70
C GLN A 216 -20.20 -7.09 -5.41
N VAL A 217 -20.15 -8.21 -4.68
CA VAL A 217 -20.62 -9.53 -5.11
C VAL A 217 -21.51 -10.08 -4.00
N GLY A 218 -22.83 -10.05 -4.23
CA GLY A 218 -23.82 -10.45 -3.23
C GLY A 218 -23.78 -9.56 -1.98
N ASP A 219 -23.57 -10.18 -0.82
CA ASP A 219 -23.52 -9.55 0.51
C ASP A 219 -22.11 -9.11 0.93
N ARG A 220 -21.14 -9.14 0.00
CA ARG A 220 -19.73 -8.82 0.23
C ARG A 220 -19.19 -7.88 -0.83
N PHE A 221 -18.09 -7.23 -0.50
CA PHE A 221 -17.19 -6.61 -1.46
C PHE A 221 -15.94 -7.47 -1.60
N LEU A 222 -15.54 -7.76 -2.84
CA LEU A 222 -14.23 -8.33 -3.16
C LEU A 222 -13.28 -7.17 -3.46
N ASN A 223 -12.09 -7.20 -2.86
CA ASN A 223 -11.09 -6.17 -3.08
C ASN A 223 -9.75 -6.78 -3.46
N VAL A 224 -9.35 -6.56 -4.72
CA VAL A 224 -8.04 -6.96 -5.23
C VAL A 224 -7.03 -5.90 -4.84
N VAL A 225 -6.06 -6.32 -4.03
CA VAL A 225 -5.06 -5.47 -3.39
C VAL A 225 -3.67 -6.02 -3.68
N HIS A 226 -2.63 -5.41 -3.11
CA HIS A 226 -1.29 -5.97 -3.13
C HIS A 226 -0.68 -5.96 -1.75
N SER A 227 0.45 -6.62 -1.61
CA SER A 227 1.34 -6.43 -0.47
C SER A 227 2.75 -6.12 -0.93
N ARG A 228 3.62 -5.90 0.06
CA ARG A 228 5.03 -5.59 -0.14
C ARG A 228 5.83 -6.31 0.94
N TYR A 229 6.88 -7.02 0.56
CA TYR A 229 7.84 -7.64 1.48
C TYR A 229 9.27 -7.59 0.91
N ASN A 230 10.27 -7.74 1.79
CA ASN A 230 11.67 -7.68 1.40
C ASN A 230 12.19 -9.09 1.10
N MET A 231 12.96 -9.22 0.03
CA MET A 231 13.67 -10.41 -0.41
C MET A 231 15.17 -10.13 -0.54
N PRO A 232 16.04 -11.16 -0.61
CA PRO A 232 17.48 -10.95 -0.79
C PRO A 232 17.83 -10.13 -2.04
N GLY A 233 17.03 -10.22 -3.11
CA GLY A 233 17.23 -9.50 -4.36
C GLY A 233 16.59 -8.11 -4.43
N GLY A 234 15.81 -7.69 -3.44
CA GLY A 234 15.05 -6.44 -3.49
C GLY A 234 13.67 -6.54 -2.84
N VAL A 235 12.81 -5.56 -3.11
CA VAL A 235 11.42 -5.55 -2.63
C VAL A 235 10.51 -6.23 -3.64
N GLU A 236 9.63 -7.11 -3.17
CA GLU A 236 8.59 -7.72 -4.00
C GLU A 236 7.22 -7.14 -3.71
N TYR A 237 6.43 -6.95 -4.78
CA TYR A 237 5.01 -6.63 -4.72
C TYR A 237 4.22 -7.75 -5.36
N VAL A 238 3.22 -8.25 -4.63
CA VAL A 238 2.42 -9.42 -5.03
C VAL A 238 0.94 -9.12 -4.89
N PRO A 239 0.08 -9.67 -5.77
CA PRO A 239 -1.36 -9.46 -5.71
C PRO A 239 -1.98 -10.28 -4.59
N ALA A 240 -3.04 -9.74 -3.99
CA ALA A 240 -3.81 -10.40 -2.94
C ALA A 240 -5.30 -10.05 -3.08
N VAL A 241 -6.16 -10.86 -2.49
CA VAL A 241 -7.61 -10.57 -2.44
C VAL A 241 -8.13 -10.85 -1.05
N TYR A 242 -9.05 -9.98 -0.60
CA TYR A 242 -9.83 -10.21 0.60
C TYR A 242 -11.26 -9.71 0.38
N GLU A 243 -12.15 -10.14 1.27
CA GLU A 243 -13.54 -9.72 1.27
C GLU A 243 -13.86 -8.92 2.53
N PHE A 244 -14.79 -7.99 2.39
CA PHE A 244 -15.43 -7.32 3.53
C PHE A 244 -16.94 -7.24 3.34
N SER A 245 -17.67 -7.10 4.45
CA SER A 245 -19.14 -7.05 4.45
C SER A 245 -19.67 -5.92 3.59
N ALA A 246 -20.75 -6.15 2.84
CA ALA A 246 -21.46 -5.08 2.13
C ALA A 246 -22.37 -4.24 3.06
N THR A 247 -22.47 -4.62 4.33
CA THR A 247 -23.23 -3.91 5.36
C THR A 247 -22.31 -3.28 6.39
N TYR A 248 -22.74 -2.14 6.96
CA TYR A 248 -22.03 -1.48 8.03
C TYR A 248 -21.69 -2.44 9.20
N PRO A 249 -20.46 -2.47 9.75
CA PRO A 249 -19.37 -1.50 9.58
C PRO A 249 -18.35 -1.90 8.50
N TYR A 250 -18.76 -2.66 7.47
CA TYR A 250 -17.89 -3.08 6.37
C TYR A 250 -16.67 -3.87 6.86
N ALA A 251 -16.88 -4.75 7.84
CA ALA A 251 -15.80 -5.52 8.45
C ALA A 251 -15.24 -6.57 7.47
N PRO A 252 -13.91 -6.83 7.45
CA PRO A 252 -13.33 -7.96 6.73
C PRO A 252 -13.99 -9.29 7.14
N VAL A 253 -14.30 -10.14 6.17
CA VAL A 253 -15.01 -11.41 6.40
C VAL A 253 -14.21 -12.63 5.99
N SER A 254 -13.40 -12.52 4.95
CA SER A 254 -12.51 -13.59 4.48
C SER A 254 -11.28 -13.00 3.80
N GLU A 255 -10.24 -13.81 3.64
CA GLU A 255 -9.05 -13.47 2.85
C GLU A 255 -8.51 -14.70 2.13
N LEU A 256 -7.85 -14.50 0.99
CA LEU A 256 -6.99 -15.53 0.41
C LEU A 256 -5.65 -15.53 1.19
N PRO A 257 -5.22 -16.64 1.80
CA PRO A 257 -4.03 -16.66 2.67
C PRO A 257 -2.70 -16.71 1.90
N HIS A 258 -2.73 -16.67 0.58
CA HIS A 258 -1.59 -16.68 -0.33
C HIS A 258 -1.83 -15.72 -1.50
N PRO A 259 -0.80 -15.37 -2.30
CA PRO A 259 -0.96 -14.52 -3.48
C PRO A 259 -2.02 -15.06 -4.46
N ILE A 260 -2.67 -14.14 -5.18
CA ILE A 260 -3.55 -14.52 -6.27
C ILE A 260 -2.70 -15.14 -7.37
N ASP A 261 -3.06 -16.34 -7.82
CA ASP A 261 -2.53 -16.90 -9.05
C ASP A 261 -3.22 -16.23 -10.24
N LEU A 262 -2.47 -15.37 -10.94
CA LEU A 262 -2.92 -14.66 -12.14
C LEU A 262 -2.66 -15.46 -13.42
N GLY A 263 -2.21 -16.72 -13.34
CA GLY A 263 -1.84 -17.54 -14.50
C GLY A 263 -0.50 -17.14 -15.11
N PHE A 264 0.34 -16.44 -14.36
CA PHE A 264 1.65 -15.94 -14.76
C PHE A 264 2.60 -15.96 -13.56
N ASP A 265 3.80 -16.50 -13.77
CA ASP A 265 4.90 -16.40 -12.82
C ASP A 265 5.79 -15.23 -13.23
N PRO A 266 5.82 -14.12 -12.47
CA PRO A 266 6.70 -13.01 -12.79
C PRO A 266 8.15 -13.46 -12.91
N HIS A 267 8.61 -14.41 -12.08
CA HIS A 267 9.99 -14.88 -12.07
C HIS A 267 10.40 -15.67 -13.33
N SER A 268 9.44 -16.10 -14.14
CA SER A 268 9.69 -16.91 -15.33
C SER A 268 10.24 -16.12 -16.51
N ASP A 269 10.14 -14.77 -16.48
CA ASP A 269 10.71 -13.89 -17.51
C ASP A 269 11.63 -12.82 -16.90
N PRO A 270 12.92 -13.15 -16.68
CA PRO A 270 13.91 -12.20 -16.18
C PRO A 270 14.14 -10.98 -17.12
N GLY A 271 13.79 -11.12 -18.41
CA GLY A 271 13.91 -10.03 -19.39
C GLY A 271 12.82 -8.97 -19.26
N ALA A 272 11.76 -9.25 -18.49
CA ALA A 272 10.68 -8.33 -18.19
C ALA A 272 11.00 -7.36 -17.04
N HIS A 273 12.18 -7.47 -16.41
CA HIS A 273 12.63 -6.48 -15.41
C HIS A 273 13.25 -5.27 -16.08
N GLY A 274 12.54 -4.16 -16.05
CA GLY A 274 12.97 -2.98 -16.77
C GLY A 274 13.05 -3.28 -18.27
N PHE A 275 13.72 -2.41 -18.99
CA PHE A 275 13.70 -2.44 -20.44
C PHE A 275 14.63 -3.54 -20.95
N PRO A 276 14.23 -4.36 -21.95
CA PRO A 276 15.11 -5.33 -22.59
C PRO A 276 16.32 -4.68 -23.28
N ASP A 277 16.29 -3.35 -23.45
CA ASP A 277 17.37 -2.53 -23.95
C ASP A 277 18.01 -1.74 -22.80
N SER A 278 19.34 -1.85 -22.65
CA SER A 278 20.16 -1.22 -21.61
C SER A 278 20.12 0.33 -21.56
N ARG A 279 19.27 0.95 -22.39
CA ARG A 279 19.15 2.40 -22.58
C ARG A 279 18.15 3.08 -21.66
N ALA A 280 17.40 2.34 -20.86
CA ALA A 280 16.29 2.91 -20.11
C ALA A 280 16.46 2.72 -18.60
N THR A 281 16.19 3.80 -17.87
CA THR A 281 16.35 3.84 -16.43
C THR A 281 15.30 2.96 -15.77
N ASP A 282 15.74 1.95 -15.03
CA ASP A 282 14.87 1.26 -14.08
C ASP A 282 14.23 2.30 -13.17
N LEU A 283 12.89 2.42 -13.25
CA LEU A 283 12.14 3.42 -12.50
C LEU A 283 12.18 3.13 -10.99
N ASN A 284 12.53 1.90 -10.60
CA ASN A 284 12.54 1.46 -9.23
C ASN A 284 13.60 0.36 -9.00
N PRO A 285 14.90 0.71 -8.97
CA PRO A 285 16.00 -0.25 -8.84
C PRO A 285 16.06 -0.97 -7.48
N THR A 286 15.15 -0.64 -6.57
CA THR A 286 15.04 -1.30 -5.26
C THR A 286 14.08 -2.49 -5.27
N THR A 287 13.31 -2.68 -6.35
CA THR A 287 12.36 -3.78 -6.48
C THR A 287 12.98 -4.95 -7.22
N SER A 288 12.76 -6.15 -6.69
CA SER A 288 13.15 -7.38 -7.38
C SER A 288 12.06 -7.93 -8.27
N TRP A 289 10.77 -7.76 -7.92
CA TRP A 289 9.60 -8.20 -8.70
C TRP A 289 8.37 -7.35 -8.32
N VAL A 290 7.62 -6.87 -9.30
CA VAL A 290 6.44 -6.05 -9.03
C VAL A 290 5.26 -6.60 -9.81
N VAL A 291 4.18 -6.97 -9.11
CA VAL A 291 2.85 -7.16 -9.69
C VAL A 291 1.88 -6.28 -8.91
N TYR A 292 1.30 -5.30 -9.58
CA TYR A 292 0.57 -4.21 -8.97
C TYR A 292 -0.83 -4.05 -9.59
N PRO A 293 -1.85 -4.74 -9.05
CA PRO A 293 -3.21 -4.64 -9.54
C PRO A 293 -3.82 -3.27 -9.21
N THR A 294 -4.43 -2.64 -10.22
CA THR A 294 -5.13 -1.35 -10.10
C THR A 294 -6.53 -1.36 -10.72
N GLY A 295 -6.86 -2.36 -11.54
CA GLY A 295 -8.19 -2.53 -12.11
C GLY A 295 -8.81 -3.88 -11.75
N PHE A 296 -10.12 -3.87 -11.51
CA PHE A 296 -10.90 -5.05 -11.21
C PHE A 296 -12.33 -4.83 -11.68
N ALA A 297 -12.85 -5.77 -12.47
CA ALA A 297 -14.23 -5.77 -12.95
C ALA A 297 -14.79 -7.19 -12.89
N VAL A 298 -16.10 -7.28 -12.72
CA VAL A 298 -16.85 -8.54 -12.67
C VAL A 298 -18.02 -8.45 -13.65
N THR A 299 -18.22 -9.50 -14.43
CA THR A 299 -19.35 -9.63 -15.36
C THR A 299 -19.88 -11.05 -15.32
N GLY A 300 -21.06 -11.23 -14.72
CA GLY A 300 -21.59 -12.55 -14.41
C GLY A 300 -20.69 -13.30 -13.44
N ASP A 301 -20.23 -14.49 -13.83
CA ASP A 301 -19.29 -15.32 -13.06
C ASP A 301 -17.83 -15.09 -13.42
N LYS A 302 -17.53 -14.15 -14.31
CA LYS A 302 -16.17 -13.85 -14.78
C LYS A 302 -15.61 -12.62 -14.11
N PHE A 303 -14.30 -12.63 -13.90
CA PHE A 303 -13.54 -11.46 -13.50
C PHE A 303 -12.54 -11.03 -14.58
N VAL A 304 -12.19 -9.75 -14.52
CA VAL A 304 -11.02 -9.16 -15.18
C VAL A 304 -10.22 -8.41 -14.10
N ILE A 305 -8.94 -8.73 -13.96
CA ILE A 305 -7.97 -7.98 -13.16
C ILE A 305 -6.97 -7.34 -14.11
N SER A 306 -6.67 -6.06 -13.92
CA SER A 306 -5.59 -5.40 -14.65
C SER A 306 -4.62 -4.70 -13.71
N GLY A 307 -3.42 -4.44 -14.19
CA GLY A 307 -2.41 -3.77 -13.39
C GLY A 307 -1.12 -3.51 -14.14
N GLY A 308 -0.07 -3.26 -13.37
CA GLY A 308 1.29 -3.16 -13.86
C GLY A 308 2.14 -4.33 -13.39
N PHE A 309 3.14 -4.70 -14.18
CA PHE A 309 4.27 -5.49 -13.68
C PHE A 309 5.60 -4.82 -13.98
N ASN A 310 6.52 -4.94 -13.02
CA ASN A 310 7.89 -4.40 -13.04
C ASN A 310 8.00 -2.90 -13.37
N ASP A 311 6.96 -2.12 -13.04
CA ASP A 311 6.85 -0.69 -13.35
C ASP A 311 7.12 -0.36 -14.84
N SER A 312 6.83 -1.30 -15.75
CA SER A 312 7.15 -1.21 -17.17
C SER A 312 6.01 -1.60 -18.10
N HIS A 313 5.21 -2.59 -17.73
CA HIS A 313 4.18 -3.17 -18.60
C HIS A 313 2.81 -3.22 -17.95
N CYS A 314 1.77 -3.16 -18.78
CA CYS A 314 0.39 -3.41 -18.39
C CYS A 314 0.03 -4.88 -18.61
N PHE A 315 -0.84 -5.42 -17.75
CA PHE A 315 -1.42 -6.75 -17.94
C PHE A 315 -2.93 -6.75 -17.75
N VAL A 316 -3.56 -7.77 -18.32
CA VAL A 316 -4.91 -8.23 -17.99
C VAL A 316 -4.89 -9.71 -17.65
N ALA A 317 -5.65 -10.09 -16.62
CA ALA A 317 -5.87 -11.47 -16.21
C ALA A 317 -7.37 -11.73 -16.10
N THR A 318 -7.84 -12.84 -16.66
CA THR A 318 -9.26 -13.20 -16.69
C THR A 318 -9.49 -14.60 -16.13
N GLY A 319 -10.63 -14.82 -15.50
CA GLY A 319 -10.99 -16.12 -14.96
C GLY A 319 -12.42 -16.12 -14.41
N ASN A 320 -12.79 -17.19 -13.71
CA ASN A 320 -14.08 -17.28 -13.02
C ASN A 320 -13.93 -16.84 -11.56
N LEU A 321 -14.95 -16.18 -11.01
CA LEU A 321 -14.99 -15.75 -9.60
C LEU A 321 -14.68 -16.89 -8.62
N SER A 322 -15.16 -18.10 -8.93
CA SER A 322 -14.89 -19.31 -8.14
C SER A 322 -13.39 -19.57 -7.91
N HIS A 323 -12.52 -19.09 -8.80
CA HIS A 323 -11.06 -19.20 -8.64
C HIS A 323 -10.53 -18.31 -7.53
N LEU A 324 -11.07 -17.09 -7.41
CA LEU A 324 -10.73 -16.17 -6.33
C LEU A 324 -11.31 -16.66 -4.99
N GLU A 325 -12.53 -17.20 -5.02
CA GLU A 325 -13.26 -17.66 -3.83
C GLU A 325 -12.76 -19.01 -3.30
N GLY A 326 -12.31 -19.91 -4.19
CA GLY A 326 -12.02 -21.32 -3.88
C GLY A 326 -10.94 -21.59 -2.83
N GLY A 327 -10.16 -20.57 -2.45
CA GLY A 327 -9.12 -20.65 -1.41
C GLY A 327 -9.34 -19.71 -0.22
N MET A 328 -10.43 -18.93 -0.21
CA MET A 328 -10.65 -17.94 0.84
C MET A 328 -10.89 -18.60 2.20
N SER A 329 -10.25 -18.03 3.22
CA SER A 329 -10.39 -18.43 4.62
C SER A 329 -11.17 -17.36 5.39
N PRO A 330 -12.18 -17.73 6.19
CA PRO A 330 -12.86 -16.78 7.08
C PRO A 330 -11.89 -16.10 8.03
N VAL A 331 -12.10 -14.82 8.29
CA VAL A 331 -11.31 -14.04 9.25
C VAL A 331 -12.17 -13.59 10.43
N LYS A 332 -11.54 -13.50 11.60
CA LYS A 332 -12.19 -12.94 12.80
C LYS A 332 -11.77 -11.48 12.93
N ALA A 333 -12.65 -10.59 12.47
CA ALA A 333 -12.46 -9.15 12.57
C ALA A 333 -12.91 -8.61 13.93
N THR A 334 -12.15 -7.66 14.48
CA THR A 334 -12.48 -6.98 15.74
C THR A 334 -12.62 -5.49 15.47
N LEU A 335 -13.84 -4.98 15.56
CA LEU A 335 -14.13 -3.56 15.51
C LEU A 335 -13.43 -2.88 16.69
N GLN A 336 -12.62 -1.86 16.39
CA GLN A 336 -12.00 -1.06 17.42
C GLN A 336 -12.95 0.04 17.87
N PRO A 337 -12.93 0.43 19.17
CA PRO A 337 -13.70 1.58 19.64
C PRO A 337 -13.39 2.82 18.79
N LYS A 338 -14.42 3.60 18.42
CA LYS A 338 -14.20 4.89 17.74
C LYS A 338 -13.33 5.76 18.64
N ILE A 339 -12.07 5.96 18.23
CA ILE A 339 -11.18 6.91 18.90
C ILE A 339 -11.76 8.28 18.57
N LYS A 340 -12.32 8.96 19.57
CA LYS A 340 -12.81 10.34 19.40
C LYS A 340 -11.68 11.18 18.80
N PRO A 341 -11.94 12.02 17.78
CA PRO A 341 -10.93 12.87 17.19
C PRO A 341 -10.20 13.67 18.26
N VAL A 342 -8.87 13.64 18.24
CA VAL A 342 -8.02 14.45 19.09
C VAL A 342 -8.35 15.92 18.78
N GLY A 343 -9.09 16.56 19.68
CA GLY A 343 -9.72 17.88 19.47
C GLY A 343 -11.15 17.98 20.00
N SER A 344 -11.80 16.86 20.29
CA SER A 344 -13.15 16.79 20.89
C SER A 344 -13.15 16.53 22.41
N VAL A 345 -11.97 16.51 23.04
CA VAL A 345 -11.85 16.44 24.50
C VAL A 345 -11.81 17.87 25.02
N GLU A 346 -12.85 18.30 25.72
CA GLU A 346 -12.81 19.52 26.52
C GLU A 346 -11.64 19.42 27.50
N ILE A 347 -10.56 20.17 27.23
CA ILE A 347 -9.33 20.18 28.03
C ILE A 347 -9.63 20.57 29.50
N SER A 348 -10.74 21.28 29.74
CA SER A 348 -11.26 21.62 31.06
C SER A 348 -11.61 20.41 31.95
N THR A 349 -11.74 19.21 31.40
CA THR A 349 -12.09 17.99 32.15
C THR A 349 -10.92 17.07 32.48
N ILE A 350 -9.71 17.34 31.94
CA ILE A 350 -8.51 16.57 32.30
C ILE A 350 -7.96 17.11 33.63
N LYS A 351 -8.55 16.66 34.75
CA LYS A 351 -7.83 16.68 36.03
C LYS A 351 -6.56 15.88 35.82
N GLY A 352 -5.40 16.47 36.16
CA GLY A 352 -4.09 15.87 35.95
C GLY A 352 -4.08 14.39 36.34
N PHE A 353 -3.70 13.54 35.39
CA PHE A 353 -3.44 12.14 35.70
C PHE A 353 -2.24 12.11 36.66
N GLU A 354 -2.51 11.91 37.95
CA GLU A 354 -1.50 11.37 38.84
C GLU A 354 -1.23 9.94 38.36
N ALA A 355 -0.10 9.75 37.70
CA ALA A 355 0.38 8.43 37.33
C ALA A 355 0.49 7.61 38.63
N GLN A 356 -0.40 6.66 38.83
CA GLN A 356 -0.22 5.67 39.90
C GLN A 356 1.15 5.02 39.69
N ALA A 357 2.00 5.08 40.71
CA ALA A 357 3.28 4.40 40.71
C ALA A 357 3.04 2.92 40.42
N ILE A 358 3.37 2.50 39.20
CA ILE A 358 3.38 1.09 38.85
C ILE A 358 4.52 0.49 39.68
N SER A 359 4.19 -0.40 40.61
CA SER A 359 5.19 -1.22 41.30
C SER A 359 5.41 -2.45 40.43
N PRO A 360 6.47 -2.51 39.61
CA PRO A 360 6.59 -3.57 38.62
C PRO A 360 6.91 -4.89 39.34
N LYS A 361 6.03 -5.89 39.18
CA LYS A 361 6.31 -7.30 39.53
C LYS A 361 7.09 -8.02 38.42
N LEU A 362 7.98 -7.32 37.73
CA LEU A 362 8.85 -7.94 36.73
C LEU A 362 10.26 -8.01 37.32
N PRO A 363 10.91 -9.18 37.33
CA PRO A 363 12.34 -9.25 37.60
C PRO A 363 13.08 -8.54 36.46
N LEU A 364 13.69 -7.40 36.77
CA LEU A 364 14.37 -6.55 35.80
C LEU A 364 15.86 -6.85 35.85
N PHE A 365 16.28 -7.77 35.00
CA PHE A 365 17.69 -8.13 34.85
C PHE A 365 18.17 -7.72 33.48
N TRP A 366 19.32 -7.06 33.44
CA TRP A 366 19.98 -6.68 32.19
C TRP A 366 21.10 -7.68 31.89
N TRP A 367 21.38 -7.87 30.60
CA TRP A 367 22.44 -8.75 30.13
C TRP A 367 23.65 -7.94 29.70
N GLN A 368 24.84 -8.27 30.23
CA GLN A 368 26.09 -7.58 29.88
C GLN A 368 26.85 -8.37 28.82
N ALA A 369 27.03 -7.79 27.63
CA ALA A 369 27.72 -8.46 26.54
C ALA A 369 29.22 -8.67 26.81
N PHE A 370 29.87 -7.71 27.48
CA PHE A 370 31.31 -7.69 27.69
C PHE A 370 31.83 -9.02 28.28
N ASP A 371 32.94 -9.50 27.71
CA ASP A 371 33.63 -10.75 28.08
C ASP A 371 32.82 -12.06 27.92
N HIS A 372 31.61 -12.01 27.36
CA HIS A 372 30.88 -13.20 26.97
C HIS A 372 31.33 -13.70 25.59
N VAL A 373 31.29 -15.03 25.38
CA VAL A 373 31.55 -15.66 24.08
C VAL A 373 30.50 -15.16 23.07
N MET A 374 30.89 -14.84 21.83
CA MET A 374 29.95 -14.37 20.81
C MET A 374 28.96 -15.47 20.42
N SER A 375 29.46 -16.64 20.02
CA SER A 375 28.63 -17.77 19.56
C SER A 375 29.22 -19.10 20.04
N PRO A 376 28.82 -19.60 21.23
CA PRO A 376 29.30 -20.88 21.75
C PRO A 376 28.97 -21.99 20.74
N GLY A 377 30.00 -22.64 20.20
CA GLY A 377 29.87 -23.70 19.19
C GLY A 377 30.12 -23.28 17.74
N ILE A 378 30.28 -21.98 17.45
CA ILE A 378 30.60 -21.48 16.09
C ILE A 378 31.86 -20.60 16.10
N HIS A 379 31.98 -19.71 17.09
CA HIS A 379 33.12 -18.79 17.20
C HIS A 379 33.41 -18.46 18.67
N ASN A 380 34.64 -18.75 19.11
CA ASN A 380 35.08 -18.57 20.50
C ASN A 380 35.55 -17.14 20.85
N GLY A 381 35.48 -16.21 19.90
CA GLY A 381 35.72 -14.79 20.17
C GLY A 381 34.78 -14.24 21.22
N ARG A 382 35.27 -13.33 22.07
CA ARG A 382 34.51 -12.67 23.13
C ARG A 382 34.16 -11.25 22.72
N PHE A 383 33.04 -10.72 23.19
CA PHE A 383 32.70 -9.31 23.00
C PHE A 383 33.72 -8.42 23.71
N GLN A 384 34.40 -7.57 22.92
CA GLN A 384 35.39 -6.61 23.45
C GLN A 384 34.75 -5.32 23.98
N SER A 385 33.54 -5.00 23.50
CA SER A 385 32.73 -3.87 23.95
C SER A 385 31.27 -4.31 24.13
N GLY A 386 30.52 -3.60 24.98
CA GLY A 386 29.07 -3.73 25.02
C GLY A 386 28.43 -3.20 23.75
N ASN A 387 27.23 -3.67 23.40
CA ASN A 387 26.42 -2.92 22.44
C ASN A 387 25.67 -1.82 23.20
N PHE A 388 25.43 -0.69 22.53
CA PHE A 388 24.79 0.48 23.14
C PHE A 388 23.45 0.14 23.81
N GLY A 389 22.68 -0.77 23.23
CA GLY A 389 21.38 -1.15 23.77
C GLY A 389 21.50 -1.91 25.10
N ASP A 390 22.48 -2.80 25.24
CA ASP A 390 22.73 -3.54 26.48
C ASP A 390 23.27 -2.61 27.57
N GLU A 391 24.14 -1.66 27.22
CA GLU A 391 24.64 -0.63 28.15
C GLU A 391 23.54 0.35 28.58
N ALA A 392 22.66 0.75 27.65
CA ALA A 392 21.54 1.62 27.94
C ALA A 392 20.45 0.92 28.78
N SER A 393 20.34 -0.40 28.70
CA SER A 393 19.31 -1.19 29.39
C SER A 393 19.37 -0.99 30.90
N GLU A 394 20.58 -0.98 31.49
CA GLU A 394 20.77 -0.73 32.91
C GLU A 394 20.19 0.63 33.31
N GLN A 395 20.61 1.69 32.62
CA GLN A 395 20.19 3.06 32.93
C GLN A 395 18.68 3.27 32.73
N LEU A 396 18.12 2.69 31.67
CA LEU A 396 16.69 2.77 31.37
C LEU A 396 15.86 2.09 32.45
N VAL A 397 16.23 0.87 32.82
CA VAL A 397 15.56 0.13 33.90
C VAL A 397 15.65 0.92 35.20
N ALA A 398 16.83 1.44 35.56
CA ALA A 398 17.01 2.21 36.78
C ALA A 398 16.11 3.45 36.81
N LYS A 399 16.08 4.21 35.72
CA LYS A 399 15.30 5.44 35.59
C LYS A 399 13.79 5.19 35.61
N LEU A 400 13.32 4.15 34.92
CA LEU A 400 11.88 3.86 34.80
C LEU A 400 11.29 3.29 36.08
N THR A 401 12.10 2.62 36.91
CA THR A 401 11.60 1.85 38.05
C THR A 401 12.00 2.44 39.39
N GLY A 402 12.94 3.38 39.42
CA GLY A 402 13.50 3.93 40.64
C GLY A 402 14.33 2.92 41.45
N ALA A 403 14.56 1.71 40.91
CA ALA A 403 15.32 0.65 41.55
C ALA A 403 16.72 0.53 40.94
N LYS A 404 17.70 0.01 41.69
CA LYS A 404 19.02 -0.31 41.14
C LYS A 404 18.95 -1.69 40.45
N PRO A 405 19.10 -1.78 39.12
CA PRO A 405 19.11 -3.06 38.43
C PRO A 405 20.36 -3.88 38.77
N ARG A 406 20.31 -5.19 38.47
CA ARG A 406 21.46 -6.10 38.57
C ARG A 406 21.60 -6.97 37.32
N PRO A 407 22.79 -7.54 37.07
CA PRO A 407 22.95 -8.56 36.04
C PRO A 407 22.04 -9.77 36.28
N ASN A 408 21.62 -10.44 35.20
CA ASN A 408 20.86 -11.68 35.31
C ASN A 408 21.74 -12.83 35.81
N LEU A 409 21.18 -13.71 36.65
CA LEU A 409 21.79 -14.97 37.02
C LEU A 409 21.44 -16.07 35.99
N PRO A 410 22.19 -17.19 35.95
CA PRO A 410 21.84 -18.32 35.10
C PRO A 410 20.40 -18.81 35.35
N GLY A 411 19.61 -18.95 34.28
CA GLY A 411 18.22 -19.41 34.34
C GLY A 411 17.17 -18.31 34.57
N GLU A 412 17.57 -17.08 34.87
CA GLU A 412 16.63 -15.96 34.99
C GLU A 412 16.24 -15.37 33.63
N ARG A 413 15.02 -14.81 33.56
CA ARG A 413 14.55 -14.02 32.41
C ARG A 413 15.34 -12.72 32.32
N LYS A 414 15.71 -12.29 31.12
CA LYS A 414 16.55 -11.10 30.91
C LYS A 414 15.96 -10.13 29.90
N LEU A 415 16.32 -8.85 30.05
CA LEU A 415 16.09 -7.79 29.09
C LEU A 415 17.27 -7.75 28.11
N LEU A 416 17.00 -7.85 26.81
CA LEU A 416 17.99 -7.91 25.74
C LEU A 416 17.76 -6.80 24.72
N ALA A 417 18.83 -6.15 24.26
CA ALA A 417 18.72 -5.18 23.17
C ALA A 417 18.87 -5.84 21.77
N ILE A 418 18.11 -5.36 20.79
CA ILE A 418 18.26 -5.72 19.37
C ILE A 418 19.54 -5.06 18.85
N GLY A 419 20.52 -5.87 18.44
CA GLY A 419 21.77 -5.34 17.86
C GLY A 419 23.02 -6.20 17.90
N SER A 420 22.94 -7.50 18.21
CA SER A 420 24.00 -8.53 18.03
C SER A 420 23.74 -9.78 18.86
N VAL A 421 22.79 -9.75 19.79
CA VAL A 421 22.66 -10.74 20.87
C VAL A 421 21.30 -11.44 20.90
N LEU A 422 20.49 -11.27 19.86
CA LEU A 422 19.15 -11.89 19.77
C LEU A 422 19.23 -13.42 19.81
N HIS A 423 20.31 -14.01 19.30
CA HIS A 423 20.58 -15.45 19.37
C HIS A 423 20.81 -15.96 20.80
N ARG A 424 20.87 -15.08 21.81
CA ARG A 424 20.96 -15.42 23.23
C ARG A 424 19.60 -15.39 23.96
N ALA A 425 18.52 -15.05 23.26
CA ALA A 425 17.18 -15.00 23.85
C ALA A 425 16.66 -16.42 24.19
N ASN A 426 16.11 -16.55 25.38
CA ASN A 426 15.37 -17.72 25.85
C ASN A 426 13.87 -17.42 25.88
N SER A 427 13.06 -18.48 25.99
CA SER A 427 11.61 -18.34 26.17
C SER A 427 11.28 -17.52 27.43
N GLY A 428 10.55 -16.42 27.25
CA GLY A 428 10.17 -15.51 28.33
C GLY A 428 11.11 -14.33 28.56
N ASP A 429 12.21 -14.22 27.81
CA ASP A 429 13.03 -13.01 27.79
C ASP A 429 12.27 -11.85 27.13
N ILE A 430 12.64 -10.63 27.53
CA ILE A 430 12.07 -9.40 26.98
C ILE A 430 13.12 -8.81 26.04
N VAL A 431 12.75 -8.64 24.77
CA VAL A 431 13.62 -8.04 23.77
C VAL A 431 13.12 -6.63 23.47
N TRP A 432 14.01 -5.66 23.51
CA TRP A 432 13.75 -4.27 23.12
C TRP A 432 14.83 -3.80 22.14
N GLY A 433 14.60 -2.73 21.39
CA GLY A 433 15.62 -2.23 20.46
C GLY A 433 15.47 -0.76 20.20
N SER A 434 16.60 -0.05 20.09
CA SER A 434 16.66 1.22 19.38
C SER A 434 17.02 0.93 17.93
N GLY A 435 16.22 1.46 16.99
CA GLY A 435 16.53 1.36 15.56
C GLY A 435 17.90 1.98 15.23
N LEU A 436 18.52 1.48 14.16
CA LEU A 436 19.80 1.91 13.59
C LEU A 436 20.10 3.42 13.74
N LYS A 437 21.28 3.73 14.26
CA LYS A 437 21.92 5.07 14.17
C LYS A 437 22.57 5.20 12.80
N SER A 438 22.31 6.32 12.12
CA SER A 438 22.90 6.71 10.83
C SER A 438 24.45 6.83 10.89
N GLU A 439 25.09 6.83 9.72
CA GLU A 439 26.56 6.92 9.53
C GLU A 439 27.25 8.09 10.27
N ASN A 440 26.53 9.17 10.59
CA ASN A 440 27.08 10.34 11.30
C ASN A 440 27.29 10.17 12.82
N ALA A 441 27.07 8.98 13.39
CA ALA A 441 27.02 8.80 14.85
C ALA A 441 28.35 8.40 15.52
N LEU A 442 29.43 8.19 14.77
CA LEU A 442 30.68 7.62 15.32
C LEU A 442 31.98 8.42 15.10
N ASP A 443 31.99 9.48 14.30
CA ASP A 443 33.24 10.21 14.07
C ASP A 443 33.35 11.46 14.93
N ASN A 444 34.03 11.27 16.06
CA ASN A 444 34.99 12.15 16.72
C ASN A 444 34.84 12.09 18.24
N HIS A 445 35.28 10.99 18.84
CA HIS A 445 35.98 11.06 20.12
C HIS A 445 37.07 9.98 20.19
N PRO A 446 38.25 10.31 20.74
CA PRO A 446 39.47 9.50 20.70
C PRO A 446 39.42 8.21 21.52
#